data_AF-A0A4Q2ZZQ1-F1
#
_entry.id   AF-A0A4Q2ZZQ1-F1
#
_cell.length_a   1.000
_cell.length_b   1.000
_cell.length_c   1.000
_cell.angle_alpha   90.00
_cell.angle_beta   90.00
_cell.angle_gamma   90.00
#
_symmetry.space_group_name_H-M   'P 1'
#
loop_
_entity.id
_entity.type
_entity.pdbx_description
1 polymer ?
#
loop_
_entity_poly.entity_id
_entity_poly.type
_entity_poly.pdbx_seq_one_letter_code
_entity_poly.pdbx_strand_id
1 'polypeptide(L)' 'MAVTTTNDVFRKIREISLRVPNPRPSIPVNNIASELNIANDTLVSHLTELKDMRLIKSNDSLSKSISLTLLGSTVKRDK' A
#
# COMPACT_ATOMS: atom_id res chain seq x y z
N MET A 1 -21.69 8.03 -1.30
CA MET A 1 -20.56 7.23 -0.80
C MET A 1 -19.38 7.50 -1.73
N ALA A 2 -18.26 8.03 -1.22
CA ALA A 2 -17.09 8.24 -2.05
C ALA A 2 -16.58 6.88 -2.54
N VAL A 3 -16.44 6.71 -3.85
CA VAL A 3 -15.93 5.47 -4.45
C VAL A 3 -14.43 5.42 -4.20
N THR A 4 -13.99 4.62 -3.23
CA THR A 4 -12.56 4.41 -2.99
C THR A 4 -12.02 3.54 -4.12
N THR A 5 -11.10 4.08 -4.91
CA THR A 5 -10.49 3.35 -6.03
C THR A 5 -9.17 2.71 -5.61
N THR A 6 -8.72 1.70 -6.38
CA THR A 6 -7.39 1.07 -6.20
C THR A 6 -6.25 2.11 -6.26
N ASN A 7 -6.43 3.19 -7.03
CA ASN A 7 -5.50 4.31 -7.09
C ASN A 7 -5.47 5.13 -5.79
N ASP A 8 -6.60 5.39 -5.15
CA ASP A 8 -6.66 6.07 -3.85
C ASP A 8 -5.96 5.25 -2.77
N VAL A 9 -6.20 3.94 -2.76
CA VAL A 9 -5.52 3.00 -1.87
C VAL A 9 -4.01 3.09 -2.07
N PHE A 10 -3.54 3.04 -3.31
CA PHE A 10 -2.12 3.16 -3.62
C PHE A 10 -1.51 4.51 -3.21
N ARG A 11 -2.20 5.62 -3.48
CA ARG A 11 -1.76 6.96 -3.06
C ARG A 11 -1.61 7.03 -1.55
N LYS A 12 -2.58 6.51 -0.79
CA LYS A 12 -2.51 6.47 0.67
C LYS A 12 -1.37 5.59 1.17
N ILE A 13 -1.15 4.42 0.58
CA ILE A 13 0.00 3.56 0.91
C ILE A 13 1.32 4.29 0.69
N ARG A 14 1.46 5.01 -0.43
CA ARG A 14 2.64 5.83 -0.71
C ARG A 14 2.82 6.94 0.31
N GLU A 15 1.73 7.64 0.67
CA GLU A 15 1.76 8.69 1.68
C GLU A 15 2.24 8.15 3.03
N ILE A 16 1.64 7.05 3.51
CA ILE A 16 2.05 6.38 4.76
C ILE A 16 3.52 5.96 4.68
N SER A 17 3.94 5.37 3.57
CA SER A 17 5.31 4.93 3.35
C SER A 17 6.31 6.08 3.40
N LEU A 18 5.93 7.27 2.92
CA LEU A 18 6.78 8.46 2.89
C LEU A 18 6.92 9.13 4.26
N ARG A 19 6.00 8.87 5.21
CA ARG A 19 6.08 9.40 6.59
C ARG A 19 7.17 8.71 7.42
N VAL A 20 7.67 7.57 7.00
CA VAL A 20 8.60 6.73 7.79
C VAL A 20 10.03 6.83 7.27
N PRO A 21 11.04 6.97 8.15
CA PRO A 21 12.45 6.99 7.74
C PRO A 21 12.90 5.66 7.10
N ASN A 22 13.95 5.72 6.27
CA ASN A 22 14.54 4.54 5.64
C ASN A 22 15.41 3.75 6.64
N PRO A 23 15.42 2.40 6.61
CA PRO A 23 14.65 1.53 5.70
C PRO A 23 13.16 1.53 6.03
N ARG A 24 12.31 1.64 5.01
CA ARG A 24 10.86 1.73 5.21
C ARG A 24 10.32 0.41 5.76
N PRO A 25 9.66 0.41 6.93
CA PRO A 25 9.05 -0.80 7.46
C PRO A 25 7.82 -1.19 6.66
N SER A 26 7.42 -2.45 6.79
CA SER A 26 6.15 -2.92 6.25
C SER A 26 4.98 -2.19 6.90
N ILE A 27 4.02 -1.76 6.08
CA ILE A 27 2.84 -1.03 6.50
C ILE A 27 1.75 -2.03 6.89
N PRO A 28 1.21 -1.96 8.12
CA PRO A 28 0.12 -2.83 8.53
C PRO A 28 -1.17 -2.47 7.79
N VAL A 29 -1.88 -3.49 7.30
CA VAL A 29 -3.10 -3.34 6.50
C VAL A 29 -4.20 -2.63 7.28
N ASN A 30 -4.32 -2.92 8.59
CA ASN A 30 -5.26 -2.24 9.48
C ASN A 30 -5.06 -0.72 9.51
N ASN A 31 -3.80 -0.23 9.42
CA ASN A 31 -3.55 1.21 9.42
C ASN A 31 -4.05 1.86 8.11
N ILE A 32 -3.90 1.17 6.98
CA ILE A 32 -4.43 1.63 5.68
C ILE A 32 -5.96 1.63 5.71
N ALA A 33 -6.58 0.57 6.26
CA ALA A 33 -8.03 0.46 6.40
C ALA A 33 -8.61 1.59 7.27
N SER A 34 -7.96 1.89 8.41
CA SER A 34 -8.35 3.00 9.28
C SER A 34 -8.19 4.36 8.60
N GLU A 35 -7.09 4.60 7.89
CA GLU A 35 -6.83 5.86 7.19
C GLU A 35 -7.76 6.13 6.00
N LEU A 36 -8.29 5.07 5.38
CA LEU A 36 -9.23 5.15 4.26
C LEU A 36 -10.70 4.97 4.68
N ASN A 37 -10.94 4.59 5.94
CA ASN A 37 -12.26 4.26 6.48
C ASN A 37 -13.02 3.24 5.60
N ILE A 38 -12.34 2.16 5.23
CA ILE A 38 -12.91 1.06 4.43
C ILE A 38 -12.77 -0.27 5.15
N ALA A 39 -13.65 -1.22 4.83
CA ALA A 39 -13.57 -2.57 5.35
C ALA A 39 -12.30 -3.28 4.85
N ASN A 40 -11.71 -4.11 5.71
CA ASN A 40 -10.53 -4.90 5.35
C ASN A 40 -10.77 -5.81 4.13
N ASP A 41 -11.99 -6.33 3.97
CA ASP A 41 -12.36 -7.18 2.83
C ASP A 41 -12.26 -6.43 1.49
N THR A 42 -12.83 -5.22 1.44
CA THR A 42 -12.72 -4.31 0.28
C THR A 42 -11.27 -3.90 0.03
N LEU A 43 -10.53 -3.57 1.08
CA LEU A 43 -9.12 -3.22 0.99
C LEU A 43 -8.27 -4.37 0.42
N VAL A 44 -8.52 -5.61 0.85
CA VAL A 44 -7.79 -6.80 0.37
C VAL A 44 -7.99 -7.00 -1.13
N SER A 45 -9.18 -6.72 -1.66
CA SER A 45 -9.43 -6.76 -3.11
C SER A 45 -8.52 -5.77 -3.86
N HIS A 46 -8.45 -4.52 -3.40
CA HIS A 46 -7.56 -3.51 -3.98
C HIS A 46 -6.07 -3.84 -3.80
N LEU A 47 -5.68 -4.37 -2.64
CA LEU A 47 -4.30 -4.80 -2.39
C LEU A 47 -3.91 -5.97 -3.31
N THR A 48 -4.86 -6.84 -3.66
CA THR A 48 -4.62 -7.94 -4.60
C THR A 48 -4.31 -7.39 -5.99
N GLU A 49 -5.09 -6.43 -6.48
CA GLU A 49 -4.81 -5.75 -7.75
C GLU A 49 -3.44 -5.05 -7.74
N LEU A 50 -3.12 -4.32 -6.67
CA LEU A 50 -1.83 -3.64 -6.53
C LEU A 50 -0.64 -4.60 -6.47
N LYS A 51 -0.85 -5.80 -5.90
CA LYS A 51 0.14 -6.88 -5.88
C LYS A 51 0.34 -7.47 -7.28
N ASP A 52 -0.75 -7.67 -8.03
CA ASP A 52 -0.71 -8.16 -9.41
C ASP A 52 0.07 -7.20 -10.32
N MET A 53 -0.17 -5.90 -10.16
CA MET A 53 0.60 -4.82 -10.80
C MET A 53 2.05 -4.69 -10.29
N ARG A 54 2.47 -5.54 -9.33
CA ARG A 54 3.80 -5.53 -8.69
C ARG A 54 4.17 -4.20 -8.03
N LEU A 55 3.19 -3.40 -7.62
CA LEU A 55 3.42 -2.13 -6.91
C LEU A 55 3.65 -2.35 -5.41
N ILE A 56 3.10 -3.43 -4.86
CA ILE A 56 3.26 -3.82 -3.46
C ILE A 56 3.68 -5.29 -3.32
N LYS A 57 4.26 -5.64 -2.18
CA LYS A 57 4.62 -7.00 -1.77
C LYS A 57 4.05 -7.30 -0.39
N SER A 58 3.43 -8.47 -0.23
CA SER A 58 3.05 -9.01 1.08
C SER A 58 4.27 -9.66 1.72
N ASN A 59 4.52 -9.39 3.00
CA ASN A 59 5.66 -9.99 3.70
C ASN A 59 5.33 -11.36 4.32
N ASP A 60 4.08 -11.54 4.76
CA ASP A 60 3.60 -12.76 5.44
C ASP A 60 2.25 -13.20 4.86
N SER A 61 1.20 -12.45 5.19
CA SER A 61 -0.14 -12.60 4.62
C SER A 61 -0.63 -11.26 4.11
N LEU A 62 -1.43 -11.27 3.04
CA LEU A 62 -1.91 -10.04 2.37
C LEU A 62 -2.73 -9.16 3.31
N SER A 63 -3.28 -9.73 4.38
CA SER A 63 -4.10 -9.08 5.41
C SER A 63 -3.32 -8.59 6.64
N LYS A 64 -2.01 -8.88 6.75
CA LYS A 64 -1.19 -8.40 7.89
C LYS A 64 -0.43 -7.13 7.53
N SER A 65 0.49 -7.23 6.59
CA SER A 65 1.40 -6.14 6.26
C SER A 65 1.90 -6.20 4.83
N ILE A 66 2.09 -5.02 4.25
CA ILE A 66 2.53 -4.83 2.87
C ILE A 66 3.69 -3.86 2.81
N SER A 67 4.56 -4.03 1.81
CA SER A 67 5.68 -3.13 1.54
C SER A 67 5.58 -2.65 0.10
N LEU A 68 5.94 -1.40 -0.17
CA LEU A 68 6.05 -0.91 -1.55
C LEU A 68 7.23 -1.61 -2.24
N THR A 69 7.06 -1.98 -3.52
CA THR A 69 8.17 -2.46 -4.34
C THR A 69 8.99 -1.29 -4.89
N LEU A 70 10.09 -1.58 -5.58
CA LEU A 70 10.85 -0.60 -6.34
C LEU A 70 10.02 0.06 -7.47
N LEU A 71 8.98 -0.61 -7.98
CA LEU A 71 8.06 -0.03 -8.95
C LEU A 71 7.05 0.93 -8.29
N GLY A 72 6.61 0.60 -7.07
CA GLY A 72 5.74 1.45 -6.25
C GLY A 72 6.47 2.58 -5.52
N SER A 73 7.79 2.49 -5.42
CA SER A 73 8.68 3.50 -4.84
C SER A 73 9.27 4.33 -5.97
N THR A 74 9.28 5.65 -5.84
CA THR A 74 9.91 6.51 -6.84
C THR A 74 11.40 6.16 -6.91
N VAL A 75 11.83 5.39 -7.92
CA VAL A 75 13.24 5.15 -8.21
C VAL A 75 13.85 6.52 -8.48
N LYS A 76 14.68 7.03 -7.57
CA LYS A 76 15.59 8.11 -7.93
C LYS A 76 16.49 7.53 -9.02
N ARG A 77 16.31 7.98 -10.27
CA ARG A 77 17.33 7.86 -11.29
C ARG A 77 18.51 8.68 -10.79
N ASP A 78 19.48 7.99 -10.20
CA ASP A 78 20.80 8.54 -9.94
C ASP A 78 21.41 8.89 -11.30
N LYS A 79 21.94 10.10 -11.43
CA LYS A 79 22.63 10.59 -12.63
C LYS A 79 24.10 10.75 -12.30
#